data_AF-A0A496UXG8-F1
#
_entry.id   AF-A0A496UXG8-F1
#
_cell.length_a   1.000
_cell.length_b   1.000
_cell.length_c   1.000
_cell.angle_alpha   90.00
_cell.angle_beta   90.00
_cell.angle_gamma   90.00
#
_symmetry.space_group_name_H-M   'P 1'
#
loop_
_entity.id
_entity.type
_entity.pdbx_description
1 polymer ?
#
loop_
_entity_poly.entity_id
_entity_poly.type
_entity_poly.pdbx_seq_one_letter_code
_entity_poly.pdbx_strand_id
1 'polypeptide(L)' 'MQKLITIPLDDDNEQNMEVQEHLTKYLEEGWKVVQMIPVGSGVGTGDDESSGYVAGWIAVLLEKIGV' A
#
# COMPACT_ATOMS: atom_id res chain seq x y z
N MET A 1 -12.64 -9.12 13.08
CA MET A 1 -11.18 -9.30 13.27
C MET A 1 -10.49 -8.24 12.42
N GLN A 2 -9.45 -7.57 12.93
CA GLN A 2 -8.77 -6.49 12.19
C GLN A 2 -7.35 -6.90 11.78
N LYS A 3 -6.88 -6.40 10.63
CA LYS A 3 -5.54 -6.62 10.09
C LYS A 3 -5.01 -5.32 9.49
N LEU A 4 -3.80 -4.93 9.85
CA LEU A 4 -3.08 -3.82 9.22
C LEU A 4 -2.06 -4.39 8.22
N ILE A 5 -2.07 -3.89 6.99
CA ILE A 5 -1.08 -4.23 5.96
C ILE A 5 -0.42 -2.96 5.42
N THR A 6 0.76 -3.10 4.83
CA THR A 6 1.45 -2.01 4.13
C THR A 6 1.68 -2.41 2.68
N ILE A 7 1.36 -1.51 1.76
CA ILE A 7 1.53 -1.70 0.32
C ILE A 7 2.58 -0.67 -0.13
N PRO A 8 3.71 -1.10 -0.74
CA PRO A 8 4.62 -0.16 -1.39
C PRO A 8 3.92 0.48 -2.58
N LEU A 9 4.29 1.72 -2.89
CA LEU A 9 3.83 2.44 -4.07
C LEU A 9 5.07 2.70 -4.92
N ASP A 10 5.17 2.01 -6.06
CA ASP A 10 6.13 2.39 -7.10
C ASP A 10 5.63 3.64 -7.85
N ASP A 11 6.53 4.57 -8.17
CA ASP A 11 6.19 5.90 -8.72
C ASP A 11 5.86 5.89 -10.22
N ASP A 12 5.99 4.72 -10.87
CA ASP A 12 5.42 4.53 -12.19
C ASP A 12 3.88 4.59 -12.07
N ASN A 13 3.21 5.05 -13.13
CA ASN A 13 1.76 5.34 -13.22
C ASN A 13 0.80 4.16 -12.85
N GLU A 14 1.30 3.12 -12.21
CA GLU A 14 0.67 1.86 -11.81
C GLU A 14 0.27 1.83 -10.31
N GLN A 15 0.49 2.90 -9.53
CA GLN A 15 0.12 2.98 -8.10
C GLN A 15 -1.30 2.47 -7.79
N ASN A 16 -2.27 2.78 -8.66
CA ASN A 16 -3.65 2.32 -8.48
C ASN A 16 -3.84 0.83 -8.79
N MET A 17 -3.06 0.27 -9.72
CA MET A 17 -3.11 -1.14 -10.09
C MET A 17 -2.45 -2.00 -9.02
N GLU A 18 -1.30 -1.59 -8.51
CA GLU A 18 -0.54 -2.29 -7.46
C GLU A 18 -1.35 -2.41 -6.15
N VAL A 19 -1.99 -1.32 -5.73
CA VAL A 19 -2.86 -1.33 -4.54
C VAL A 19 -4.08 -2.22 -4.75
N GLN A 20 -4.69 -2.20 -5.93
CA GLN A 20 -5.84 -3.07 -6.23
C GLN A 20 -5.46 -4.54 -6.23
N GLU A 21 -4.34 -4.92 -6.82
CA GLU A 21 -3.86 -6.31 -6.81
C GLU A 21 -3.60 -6.81 -5.39
N HIS A 22 -2.92 -5.99 -4.57
CA HIS A 22 -2.65 -6.34 -3.17
C HIS A 22 -3.93 -6.48 -2.33
N LEU A 23 -4.98 -5.70 -2.63
CA LEU A 23 -6.25 -5.75 -1.91
C LEU A 23 -7.22 -6.81 -2.43
N THR A 24 -7.16 -7.19 -3.70
CA THR A 24 -8.13 -8.09 -4.35
C THR A 24 -8.31 -9.39 -3.57
N LYS A 25 -7.21 -10.06 -3.20
CA LYS A 25 -7.26 -11.29 -2.42
C LYS A 25 -7.96 -11.11 -1.07
N TYR A 26 -7.74 -9.99 -0.38
CA TYR A 26 -8.39 -9.72 0.90
C TYR A 26 -9.88 -9.47 0.71
N LEU A 27 -10.26 -8.72 -0.33
CA LEU A 27 -11.66 -8.47 -0.63
C LEU A 27 -12.41 -9.77 -0.98
N GLU A 28 -11.82 -10.64 -1.80
CA GLU A 28 -12.37 -11.97 -2.13
C GLU A 28 -12.51 -12.88 -0.90
N GLU A 29 -11.56 -12.80 0.03
CA GLU A 29 -11.64 -13.50 1.30
C GLU A 29 -12.67 -12.87 2.25
N GLY A 30 -13.39 -11.81 1.90
CA GLY A 30 -14.41 -11.20 2.77
C GLY A 30 -13.83 -10.24 3.82
N TRP A 31 -12.68 -9.64 3.53
CA TRP A 31 -12.18 -8.48 4.25
C TRP A 31 -12.70 -7.19 3.62
N LYS A 32 -12.88 -6.17 4.45
CA LYS A 32 -13.28 -4.82 4.05
C LYS A 32 -12.16 -3.84 4.39
N VAL A 33 -11.88 -2.93 3.47
CA VAL A 33 -11.03 -1.76 3.77
C VAL A 33 -11.79 -0.81 4.68
N VAL A 34 -11.25 -0.58 5.87
CA VAL A 34 -11.77 0.36 6.87
C VAL A 34 -11.10 1.71 6.73
N GLN A 35 -9.77 1.71 6.56
CA GLN A 35 -8.99 2.94 6.50
C GLN A 35 -7.75 2.73 5.63
N MET A 36 -7.37 3.77 4.88
CA MET A 36 -6.10 3.85 4.18
C MET A 36 -5.34 5.08 4.71
N ILE A 37 -4.09 4.88 5.10
CA ILE A 37 -3.24 5.89 5.71
C ILE A 37 -2.00 6.01 4.83
N PRO A 38 -1.78 7.15 4.15
CA PRO A 38 -0.52 7.38 3.44
C PRO A 38 0.59 7.43 4.49
N VAL A 39 1.54 6.50 4.40
CA VAL A 39 2.73 6.47 5.23
C VAL A 39 3.80 7.11 4.35
N GLY A 40 4.18 8.35 4.70
CA GLY A 40 4.91 9.26 3.84
C GLY A 40 6.07 8.64 3.04
N SER A 41 6.39 9.31 1.94
CA SER A 41 7.42 8.93 0.98
C SER A 41 8.81 8.91 1.66
N GLY A 42 9.43 7.74 1.77
CA GLY A 42 10.74 7.61 2.41
C GLY A 42 11.81 8.25 1.54
N VAL A 43 12.55 9.23 2.06
CA VAL A 43 13.68 9.84 1.34
C VAL A 43 14.77 8.79 1.21
N GLY A 44 14.87 8.15 0.04
CA GLY A 44 16.04 7.35 -0.30
C GLY A 44 17.26 8.25 -0.29
N THR A 45 18.29 7.91 0.48
CA THR A 45 19.63 8.48 0.32
C THR A 45 20.20 7.93 -0.99
N GLY A 46 19.68 8.42 -2.12
CA GLY A 46 20.30 8.18 -3.42
C GLY A 46 21.65 8.86 -3.38
N ASP A 47 22.73 8.07 -3.46
CA ASP A 47 24.04 8.63 -3.80
C ASP A 47 23.92 9.39 -5.12
N ASP A 48 24.58 10.55 -5.20
CA ASP A 48 24.47 11.68 -6.15
C ASP A 48 24.47 11.36 -7.67
N GLU A 49 24.45 10.10 -8.10
CA GLU A 49 24.38 9.68 -9.52
C GLU A 49 23.05 9.05 -9.95
N SER A 50 22.10 8.80 -9.03
CA SER A 50 20.77 8.30 -9.39
C SER A 50 19.71 9.11 -8.66
N SER A 51 18.95 9.90 -9.43
CA SER A 51 17.80 10.70 -9.01
C SER A 51 17.04 10.04 -7.87
N GLY A 52 17.13 10.62 -6.67
CA GLY A 52 16.67 10.02 -5.41
C GLY A 52 15.29 9.37 -5.52
N TYR A 53 15.29 8.04 -5.48
CA TYR A 53 14.07 7.23 -5.53
C TYR A 53 13.33 7.37 -4.19
N VAL A 54 12.03 7.69 -4.26
CA VAL A 54 11.18 7.89 -3.09
C VAL A 54 10.00 6.91 -3.16
N ALA A 55 10.20 5.67 -2.70
CA ALA A 55 9.10 4.72 -2.57
C ALA A 55 8.08 5.24 -1.54
N GLY A 56 6.85 5.45 -1.99
CA GLY A 56 5.71 5.72 -1.12
C GLY A 56 5.25 4.44 -0.45
N TRP A 57 4.58 4.54 0.71
CA TRP A 57 3.89 3.41 1.32
C TRP A 57 2.46 3.81 1.67
N ILE A 58 1.53 2.87 1.59
CA ILE A 58 0.19 3.04 2.11
C ILE A 58 -0.11 1.94 3.12
N ALA A 59 -0.49 2.33 4.33
CA ALA A 59 -0.99 1.40 5.33
C ALA A 59 -2.51 1.26 5.16
N VAL A 60 -2.98 0.03 5.06
CA VAL A 60 -4.40 -0.28 4.90
C VAL A 60 -4.89 -1.09 6.09
N LEU A 61 -5.87 -0.56 6.80
CA LEU A 61 -6.60 -1.27 7.85
C LEU A 61 -7.76 -2.04 7.22
N LEU A 62 -7.73 -3.35 7.39
CA LEU A 62 -8.73 -4.29 6.95
C LEU A 62 -9.53 -4.82 8.15
N GLU A 63 -10.82 -5.04 7.94
CA GLU A 63 -11.70 -5.71 8.90
C GLU A 63 -12.39 -6.89 8.23
N LYS A 64 -12.30 -8.06 8.86
CA LYS A 64 -12.99 -9.26 8.42
C LYS A 64 -14.49 -9.07 8.64
N ILE A 65 -15.26 -9.11 7.56
CA ILE A 65 -16.71 -9.18 7.66
C ILE A 65 -17.02 -10.62 8.12
N GLY A 66 -17.64 -10.75 9.29
CA GLY A 66 -18.08 -12.06 9.79
C GLY A 66 -19.08 -12.67 8.81
N VAL A 67 -18.83 -13.92 8.43
CA VAL A 67 -19.86 -14.79 7.84
C VAL A 67 -20.78 -15.27 8.96
#